data_AF-A0A7J0D231-F1
#
_entry.id   AF-A0A7J0D231-F1
#
_cell.length_a   1.000
_cell.length_b   1.000
_cell.length_c   1.000
_cell.angle_alpha   90.00
_cell.angle_beta   90.00
_cell.angle_gamma   90.00
#
_symmetry.space_group_name_H-M   'P 1'
#
loop_
_entity.id
_entity.type
_entity.pdbx_description
1 polymer ?
#
loop_
_entity_poly.entity_id
_entity_poly.type
_entity_poly.pdbx_seq_one_letter_code
_entity_poly.pdbx_strand_id
1 'polypeptide(L)'
;MGAAALGSVERFAPAVVTARWEHVFSELVAARDSGRRDIAKAERQAMHDLVSGADGGVPAASPAPASTVRGGGAQALEARLLKSVRGLVRDGGQLCRPLEWESPWDIVQANLALAADALESAGVPYFVVRDSLVRHTVAVHATYREAVLKALAGAYADQAVYVSVLNENQNAVATVLAGMLENYLDTPGSGVRVYQSAVSRSRTLRLGAVYGCTISFWDEDPEDPAFFLSPTRTSVGTRLPQQSMVRSPMPLAGRTYPSITPFTRPLHGDVNFPVDAVYTWVDGSDVHWLDRKNTVLAGLGLQTEDAATSAARFRDRDELRYSLRSIDMYAPWIRNIYLVTDQQVPSWLDTSHPRVRVVDHREIFGRRGALPTYNSHAIESQLHHIEGLAEHFLYFNDDVFVGRTLQPGMFFHSNGQAKHFMSPTAVPMAPASYADEFNISAAKNNRALIEATFGQVLAHSFLHAPHPLRRSVLEEMEGYYQEAMATTAANQLRSHSDLSVASSLHHYYGFHTLRSVPGSISCGFVNVGLSDHKSRLNRILTARPHDVFCLNDFHDGDVPEEEQDAILTAFLPSYFPIASQFETGSERNQRRRAGYLPGWPL
;
A
#
# COMPACT_ATOMS: atom_id res chain seq x y z
N MET A 1 -35.11 41.94 27.02
CA MET A 1 -34.10 40.91 26.71
C MET A 1 -33.51 41.21 25.34
N GLY A 2 -32.18 41.31 25.21
CA GLY A 2 -31.54 41.57 23.92
C GLY A 2 -31.69 40.40 22.95
N ALA A 3 -31.57 40.65 21.64
CA ALA A 3 -31.75 39.63 20.59
C ALA A 3 -30.90 38.36 20.79
N ALA A 4 -29.71 38.48 21.40
CA ALA A 4 -28.86 37.35 21.75
C ALA A 4 -29.45 36.45 22.86
N ALA A 5 -30.21 37.01 23.80
CA ALA A 5 -30.87 36.25 24.87
C ALA A 5 -32.09 35.49 24.34
N LEU A 6 -32.87 36.10 23.43
CA LEU A 6 -33.99 35.46 22.73
C LEU A 6 -33.52 34.28 21.87
N GLY A 7 -32.46 34.46 21.08
CA GLY A 7 -31.87 33.38 20.28
C GLY A 7 -31.18 32.27 21.08
N SER A 8 -30.93 32.48 22.37
CA SER A 8 -30.47 31.43 23.30
C SER A 8 -31.64 30.68 23.92
N VAL A 9 -32.74 31.36 24.25
CA VAL A 9 -33.98 30.74 24.76
C VAL A 9 -34.63 29.84 23.71
N GLU A 10 -34.62 30.24 22.43
CA GLU A 10 -35.14 29.39 21.33
C GLU A 10 -34.28 28.13 21.12
N ARG A 11 -32.96 28.22 21.27
CA ARG A 11 -32.04 27.07 21.14
C ARG A 11 -32.21 26.01 22.23
N PHE A 12 -32.63 26.44 23.43
CA PHE A 12 -32.91 25.56 24.57
C PHE A 12 -34.41 25.42 24.83
N ALA A 13 -35.25 25.78 23.86
CA ALA A 13 -36.69 25.57 23.97
C ALA A 13 -36.96 24.08 24.19
N PRO A 14 -37.80 23.70 25.17
CA PRO A 14 -38.04 22.30 25.52
C PRO A 14 -38.37 21.44 24.31
N ALA A 15 -39.18 21.94 23.37
CA ALA A 15 -39.53 21.22 22.15
C ALA A 15 -38.33 20.89 21.24
N VAL A 16 -37.38 21.82 21.08
CA VAL A 16 -36.18 21.64 20.24
C VAL A 16 -35.19 20.68 20.90
N VAL A 17 -35.02 20.82 22.21
CA VAL A 17 -34.16 19.95 23.02
C VAL A 17 -34.74 18.53 23.06
N THR A 18 -36.04 18.38 23.32
CA THR A 18 -36.72 17.09 23.32
C THR A 18 -36.67 16.41 21.96
N ALA A 19 -36.95 17.11 20.85
CA ALA A 19 -36.85 16.53 19.52
C ALA A 19 -35.42 16.06 19.18
N ARG A 20 -34.39 16.80 19.61
CA ARG A 20 -32.99 16.35 19.48
C ARG A 20 -32.72 15.12 20.32
N TRP A 21 -33.18 15.08 21.57
CA TRP A 21 -33.01 13.91 22.43
C TRP A 21 -33.75 12.70 21.89
N GLU A 22 -34.97 12.84 21.40
CA GLU A 22 -35.75 11.77 20.77
C GLU A 22 -35.05 11.23 19.52
N HIS A 23 -34.49 12.12 18.69
CA HIS A 23 -33.69 11.70 17.53
C HIS A 23 -32.45 10.90 17.95
N VAL A 24 -31.66 11.42 18.90
CA VAL A 24 -30.49 10.70 19.44
C VAL A 24 -30.90 9.37 20.08
N PHE A 25 -32.01 9.33 20.83
CA PHE A 25 -32.49 8.10 21.46
C PHE A 25 -32.94 7.07 20.42
N SER A 26 -33.61 7.52 19.36
CA SER A 26 -34.04 6.67 18.27
C SER A 26 -32.85 6.12 17.47
N GLU A 27 -31.81 6.93 17.25
CA GLU A 27 -30.54 6.48 16.66
C GLU A 27 -29.82 5.47 17.55
N LEU A 28 -29.78 5.69 18.87
CA LEU A 28 -29.16 4.78 19.83
C LEU A 28 -29.91 3.45 19.95
N VAL A 29 -31.25 3.49 19.90
CA VAL A 29 -32.10 2.28 19.90
C VAL A 29 -31.94 1.52 18.58
N ALA A 30 -31.96 2.20 17.43
CA ALA A 30 -31.68 1.59 16.13
C ALA A 30 -30.26 0.99 16.07
N ALA A 31 -29.27 1.65 16.66
CA ALA A 31 -27.91 1.12 16.76
C ALA A 31 -27.84 -0.12 17.66
N ARG A 32 -28.55 -0.13 18.80
CA ARG A 32 -28.65 -1.28 19.70
C ARG A 32 -29.33 -2.47 19.02
N ASP A 33 -30.46 -2.23 18.36
CA ASP A 33 -31.30 -3.29 17.79
C ASP A 33 -30.73 -3.80 16.44
N SER A 34 -29.78 -3.08 15.83
CA SER A 34 -29.08 -3.51 14.60
C SER A 34 -28.05 -4.63 14.78
N GLY A 35 -27.79 -5.12 16.00
CA GLY A 35 -26.75 -6.13 16.28
C GLY A 35 -25.30 -5.62 16.17
N ARG A 36 -25.09 -4.39 15.64
CA ARG A 36 -23.77 -3.75 15.50
C ARG A 36 -22.96 -3.66 16.79
N ARG A 37 -23.61 -3.63 17.95
CA ARG A 37 -22.90 -3.58 19.24
C ARG A 37 -22.19 -4.90 19.56
N ASP A 38 -22.82 -6.03 19.24
CA ASP A 38 -22.26 -7.35 19.44
C ASP A 38 -21.17 -7.64 18.41
N ILE A 39 -21.39 -7.23 17.15
CA ILE A 39 -20.36 -7.21 16.10
C ILE A 39 -19.16 -6.37 16.54
N ALA A 40 -19.36 -5.11 16.94
CA ALA A 40 -18.28 -4.25 17.43
C ALA A 40 -17.60 -4.76 18.72
N LYS A 41 -18.28 -5.58 19.52
CA LYS A 41 -17.69 -6.26 20.68
C LYS A 41 -16.84 -7.45 20.23
N ALA A 42 -17.34 -8.26 19.30
CA ALA A 42 -16.60 -9.37 18.69
C ALA A 42 -15.36 -8.86 17.93
N GLU A 43 -15.49 -7.80 17.13
CA GLU A 43 -14.37 -7.12 16.46
C GLU A 43 -13.32 -6.63 17.46
N ARG A 44 -13.73 -6.02 18.58
CA ARG A 44 -12.80 -5.60 19.64
C ARG A 44 -12.12 -6.79 20.31
N GLN A 45 -12.83 -7.90 20.52
CA GLN A 45 -12.26 -9.11 21.11
C GLN A 45 -11.27 -9.77 20.15
N ALA A 46 -11.67 -10.00 18.90
CA ALA A 46 -10.80 -10.49 17.83
C ALA A 46 -9.57 -9.58 17.66
N MET A 47 -9.77 -8.26 17.76
CA MET A 47 -8.66 -7.33 17.73
C MET A 47 -7.74 -7.45 18.94
N HIS A 48 -8.30 -7.58 20.14
CA HIS A 48 -7.52 -7.81 21.35
C HIS A 48 -6.73 -9.10 21.24
N ASP A 49 -7.33 -10.19 20.76
CA ASP A 49 -6.69 -11.50 20.62
C ASP A 49 -5.58 -11.47 19.54
N LEU A 50 -5.82 -10.79 18.42
CA LEU A 50 -4.85 -10.61 17.33
C LEU A 50 -3.66 -9.75 17.77
N VAL A 51 -3.91 -8.63 18.46
CA VAL A 51 -2.86 -7.69 18.84
C VAL A 51 -2.10 -8.16 20.08
N SER A 52 -2.74 -8.85 21.01
CA SER A 52 -2.13 -9.23 22.30
C SER A 52 -1.31 -10.51 22.24
N GLY A 53 -1.43 -11.29 21.16
CA GLY A 53 -0.79 -12.60 21.02
C GLY A 53 -1.21 -13.59 22.12
N ALA A 54 -0.58 -14.77 22.16
CA ALA A 54 -0.88 -15.82 23.15
C ALA A 54 -0.61 -15.36 24.60
N ASP A 55 0.21 -14.32 24.80
CA ASP A 55 0.66 -13.85 26.12
C ASP A 55 -0.08 -12.58 26.61
N GLY A 56 -1.09 -12.09 25.89
CA GLY A 56 -1.97 -11.01 26.36
C GLY A 56 -1.35 -9.59 26.38
N GLY A 57 -0.16 -9.39 25.78
CA GLY A 57 0.51 -8.10 25.72
C GLY A 57 0.36 -7.44 24.35
N VAL A 58 -0.30 -6.27 24.29
CA VAL A 58 -0.40 -5.45 23.05
C VAL A 58 0.93 -4.75 22.78
N PRO A 59 1.74 -5.16 21.79
CA PRO A 59 2.93 -4.42 21.41
C PRO A 59 2.49 -3.13 20.70
N ALA A 60 3.18 -2.02 20.95
CA ALA A 60 2.97 -0.81 20.15
C ALA A 60 3.27 -1.11 18.67
N ALA A 61 2.46 -0.59 17.74
CA ALA A 61 2.62 -0.80 16.29
C ALA A 61 4.02 -0.47 15.77
N SER A 62 4.70 0.48 16.43
CA SER A 62 6.13 0.70 16.28
C SER A 62 6.65 1.42 17.54
N PRO A 63 7.71 0.96 18.22
CA PRO A 63 8.28 1.68 19.35
C PRO A 63 8.98 2.97 18.90
N ALA A 64 9.11 3.94 19.81
CA ALA A 64 9.93 5.13 19.58
C ALA A 64 11.38 4.71 19.33
N PRO A 65 12.16 5.50 18.56
CA PRO A 65 13.58 5.24 18.38
C PRO A 65 14.27 5.01 19.72
N ALA A 66 15.17 4.02 19.81
CA ALA A 66 15.90 3.73 21.04
C ALA A 66 16.70 4.95 21.57
N SER A 67 17.06 5.88 20.67
CA SER A 67 17.70 7.16 20.98
C SER A 67 16.76 8.23 21.56
N THR A 68 15.48 7.93 21.78
CA THR A 68 14.53 8.88 22.36
C THR A 68 14.92 9.23 23.79
N VAL A 69 15.17 10.52 24.03
CA VAL A 69 15.61 11.03 25.32
C VAL A 69 14.42 11.15 26.27
N ARG A 70 14.51 10.53 27.45
CA ARG A 70 13.41 10.43 28.44
C ARG A 70 13.74 11.10 29.78
N GLY A 71 14.31 12.29 29.75
CA GLY A 71 14.61 13.08 30.96
C GLY A 71 13.40 13.86 31.50
N GLY A 72 13.50 14.38 32.74
CA GLY A 72 12.41 15.13 33.38
C GLY A 72 11.94 16.35 32.58
N GLY A 73 12.86 17.07 31.93
CA GLY A 73 12.50 18.19 31.05
C GLY A 73 11.69 17.77 29.82
N ALA A 74 12.04 16.64 29.20
CA ALA A 74 11.30 16.10 28.06
C ALA A 74 9.90 15.65 28.46
N GLN A 75 9.77 14.98 29.61
CA GLN A 75 8.47 14.56 30.15
C GLN A 75 7.56 15.74 30.48
N ALA A 76 8.13 16.81 31.07
CA ALA A 76 7.40 18.03 31.38
C ALA A 76 6.90 18.73 30.10
N LEU A 77 7.75 18.82 29.06
CA LEU A 77 7.37 19.39 27.77
C LEU A 77 6.27 18.56 27.10
N GLU A 78 6.39 17.23 27.08
CA GLU A 78 5.36 16.36 26.52
C GLU A 78 4.02 16.50 27.27
N ALA A 79 4.05 16.58 28.61
CA ALA A 79 2.84 16.77 29.41
C ALA A 79 2.18 18.12 29.12
N ARG A 80 2.98 19.18 28.93
CA ARG A 80 2.49 20.50 28.52
C ARG A 80 1.80 20.44 27.15
N LEU A 81 2.48 19.88 26.15
CA LEU A 81 1.96 19.75 24.78
C LEU A 81 0.67 18.92 24.73
N LEU A 82 0.62 17.81 25.46
CA LEU A 82 -0.58 16.96 25.53
C LEU A 82 -1.79 17.71 26.12
N LYS A 83 -1.55 18.71 26.99
CA LYS A 83 -2.60 19.56 27.56
C LYS A 83 -2.98 20.73 26.65
N SER A 84 -2.02 21.32 25.93
CA SER A 84 -2.23 22.54 25.15
C SER A 84 -2.66 22.28 23.70
N VAL A 85 -2.21 21.19 23.09
CA VAL A 85 -2.51 20.84 21.69
C VAL A 85 -3.62 19.79 21.67
N ARG A 86 -4.80 20.18 21.19
CA ARG A 86 -5.94 19.26 21.09
C ARG A 86 -5.63 18.12 20.12
N GLY A 87 -6.06 16.91 20.48
CA GLY A 87 -6.01 15.74 19.62
C GLY A 87 -4.72 14.93 19.71
N LEU A 88 -3.65 15.42 20.34
CA LEU A 88 -2.45 14.61 20.56
C LEU A 88 -2.73 13.40 21.46
N VAL A 89 -2.08 12.29 21.15
CA VAL A 89 -2.14 11.05 21.94
C VAL A 89 -0.73 10.54 22.24
N ARG A 90 -0.56 9.77 23.32
CA ARG A 90 0.69 9.04 23.60
C ARG A 90 0.61 7.65 22.97
N ASP A 91 1.59 7.32 22.13
CA ASP A 91 1.74 5.98 21.54
C ASP A 91 3.22 5.67 21.24
N GLY A 92 3.62 4.41 21.39
CA GLY A 92 5.00 3.97 21.13
C GLY A 92 6.09 4.65 21.99
N GLY A 93 5.73 5.43 23.01
CA GLY A 93 6.68 6.23 23.81
C GLY A 93 6.98 7.62 23.25
N GLN A 94 6.16 8.13 22.33
CA GLN A 94 6.17 9.53 21.85
C GLN A 94 4.75 10.10 21.78
N LEU A 95 4.64 11.42 21.69
CA LEU A 95 3.41 12.11 21.31
C LEU A 95 3.15 11.92 19.81
N CYS A 96 1.94 11.54 19.46
CA CYS A 96 1.53 11.29 18.10
C CYS A 96 0.27 12.10 17.76
N ARG A 97 0.21 12.59 16.52
CA ARG A 97 -1.02 13.12 15.93
C ARG A 97 -1.87 11.95 15.41
N PRO A 98 -3.19 11.91 15.66
CA PRO A 98 -4.06 10.93 15.02
C PRO A 98 -4.07 11.12 13.50
N LEU A 99 -3.97 10.01 12.76
CA LEU A 99 -4.23 9.99 11.32
C LEU A 99 -5.73 10.13 11.08
N GLU A 100 -6.08 10.96 10.11
CA GLU A 100 -7.47 11.17 9.71
C GLU A 100 -7.73 10.59 8.32
N TRP A 101 -6.85 10.90 7.37
CA TRP A 101 -6.93 10.50 5.96
C TRP A 101 -5.56 10.35 5.29
N GLU A 102 -4.51 10.76 5.99
CA GLU A 102 -3.15 10.80 5.47
C GLU A 102 -2.58 9.40 5.33
N SER A 103 -2.09 9.10 4.13
CA SER A 103 -1.32 7.90 3.86
C SER A 103 0.14 8.07 4.31
N PRO A 104 0.93 7.00 4.34
CA PRO A 104 2.37 7.08 4.54
C PRO A 104 3.07 8.07 3.60
N TRP A 105 2.61 8.16 2.35
CA TRP A 105 3.11 9.13 1.37
C TRP A 105 2.84 10.57 1.81
N ASP A 106 1.61 10.88 2.24
CA ASP A 106 1.26 12.23 2.69
C ASP A 106 2.08 12.64 3.92
N ILE A 107 2.38 11.70 4.83
CA ILE A 107 3.25 11.96 5.99
C ILE A 107 4.69 12.26 5.57
N VAL A 108 5.23 11.57 4.57
CA VAL A 108 6.56 11.87 4.02
C VAL A 108 6.59 13.30 3.47
N GLN A 109 5.55 13.71 2.75
CA GLN A 109 5.46 15.05 2.18
C GLN A 109 5.24 16.13 3.23
N ALA A 110 4.43 15.86 4.25
CA ALA A 110 4.25 16.76 5.38
C ALA A 110 5.57 16.95 6.16
N ASN A 111 6.37 15.90 6.34
CA ASN A 111 7.67 16.01 7.01
C ASN A 111 8.71 16.76 6.16
N LEU A 112 8.67 16.63 4.82
CA LEU A 112 9.48 17.47 3.93
C LEU A 112 9.08 18.94 4.07
N ALA A 113 7.77 19.24 4.08
CA ALA A 113 7.26 20.59 4.28
C ALA A 113 7.70 21.17 5.64
N LEU A 114 7.64 20.39 6.73
CA LEU A 114 8.12 20.81 8.05
C LEU A 114 9.60 21.22 8.02
N ALA A 115 10.45 20.45 7.35
CA ALA A 115 11.86 20.79 7.21
C ALA A 115 12.04 22.06 6.36
N ALA A 116 11.40 22.12 5.19
CA ALA A 116 11.48 23.26 4.28
C ALA A 116 10.98 24.56 4.91
N ASP A 117 9.82 24.55 5.58
CA ASP A 117 9.21 25.75 6.19
C ASP A 117 10.11 26.37 7.27
N ALA A 118 10.79 25.53 8.06
CA ALA A 118 11.75 26.00 9.05
C ALA A 118 13.00 26.61 8.42
N LEU A 119 13.51 26.01 7.33
CA LEU A 119 14.68 26.51 6.61
C LEU A 119 14.37 27.82 5.88
N GLU A 120 13.23 27.89 5.17
CA GLU A 120 12.77 29.06 4.45
C GLU A 120 12.50 30.24 5.40
N SER A 121 11.83 30.00 6.54
CA SER A 121 11.55 31.03 7.55
C SER A 121 12.82 31.61 8.17
N ALA A 122 13.88 30.79 8.28
CA ALA A 122 15.18 31.21 8.79
C ALA A 122 16.12 31.76 7.71
N GLY A 123 15.70 31.80 6.44
CA GLY A 123 16.53 32.23 5.32
C GLY A 123 17.73 31.31 5.06
N VAL A 124 17.68 30.04 5.47
CA VAL A 124 18.75 29.06 5.27
C VAL A 124 18.65 28.46 3.86
N PRO A 125 19.69 28.62 3.01
CA PRO A 125 19.71 28.00 1.70
C PRO A 125 19.74 26.48 1.79
N TYR A 126 18.88 25.82 1.02
CA TYR A 126 18.84 24.36 0.94
C TYR A 126 18.48 23.91 -0.47
N PHE A 127 18.64 22.62 -0.73
CA PHE A 127 18.11 21.97 -1.92
C PHE A 127 17.67 20.53 -1.61
N VAL A 128 16.61 20.05 -2.26
CA VAL A 128 16.17 18.66 -2.17
C VAL A 128 17.15 17.76 -2.88
N VAL A 129 17.61 16.73 -2.17
CA VAL A 129 18.52 15.70 -2.68
C VAL A 129 17.70 14.57 -3.28
N ARG A 130 18.16 14.06 -4.41
CA ARG A 130 17.62 12.84 -5.00
C ARG A 130 18.32 11.61 -4.41
N ASP A 131 17.56 10.78 -3.73
CA ASP A 131 17.99 9.50 -3.19
C ASP A 131 16.92 8.40 -3.38
N SER A 132 17.17 7.20 -2.86
CA SER A 132 16.29 6.02 -3.01
C SER A 132 15.53 5.67 -1.72
N LEU A 133 15.43 6.60 -0.77
CA LEU A 133 14.82 6.36 0.53
C LEU A 133 13.30 6.53 0.45
N VAL A 134 12.58 5.92 1.39
CA VAL A 134 11.11 6.13 1.55
C VAL A 134 10.77 7.56 1.99
N ARG A 135 11.77 8.32 2.42
CA ARG A 135 11.68 9.70 2.92
C ARG A 135 12.43 10.65 2.00
N HIS A 136 12.23 11.95 2.18
CA HIS A 136 13.05 12.96 1.51
C HIS A 136 14.27 13.40 2.32
N THR A 137 15.32 13.77 1.60
CA THR A 137 16.51 14.43 2.14
C THR A 137 16.65 15.82 1.55
N VAL A 138 16.97 16.81 2.38
CA VAL A 138 17.40 18.14 1.94
C VAL A 138 18.85 18.35 2.36
N ALA A 139 19.65 18.97 1.52
CA ALA A 139 21.02 19.35 1.81
C ALA A 139 21.09 20.81 2.20
N VAL A 140 21.89 21.08 3.23
CA VAL A 140 22.23 22.42 3.73
C VAL A 140 23.74 22.48 3.93
N HIS A 141 24.36 23.62 3.64
CA HIS A 141 25.80 23.77 3.90
C HIS A 141 26.10 23.69 5.41
N ALA A 142 27.16 23.01 5.80
CA ALA A 142 27.49 22.69 7.20
C ALA A 142 27.65 23.93 8.09
N THR A 143 28.07 25.07 7.51
CA THR A 143 28.14 26.36 8.21
C THR A 143 26.80 26.86 8.76
N TYR A 144 25.67 26.41 8.20
CA TYR A 144 24.33 26.75 8.71
C TYR A 144 23.83 25.80 9.79
N ARG A 145 24.61 24.80 10.21
CA ARG A 145 24.17 23.78 11.17
C ARG A 145 23.53 24.39 12.42
N GLU A 146 24.19 25.35 13.06
CA GLU A 146 23.66 26.01 14.27
C GLU A 146 22.35 26.76 13.98
N ALA A 147 22.28 27.49 12.86
CA ALA A 147 21.09 28.22 12.44
C ALA A 147 19.90 27.28 12.19
N VAL A 148 20.14 26.12 11.57
CA VAL A 148 19.13 25.08 11.33
C VAL A 148 18.56 24.53 12.64
N LEU A 149 19.44 24.18 13.61
CA LEU A 149 18.99 23.65 14.90
C LEU A 149 18.16 24.68 15.67
N LYS A 150 18.58 25.94 15.70
CA LYS A 150 17.82 27.04 16.30
C LYS A 150 16.49 27.29 15.58
N ALA A 151 16.48 27.26 14.25
CA ALA A 151 15.27 27.44 13.45
C ALA A 151 14.21 26.37 13.75
N LEU A 152 14.62 25.10 13.78
CA LEU A 152 13.74 23.99 14.15
C LEU A 152 13.26 24.10 15.60
N ALA A 153 14.14 24.47 16.52
CA ALA A 153 13.78 24.64 17.93
C ALA A 153 12.73 25.74 18.13
N GLY A 154 12.94 26.90 17.51
CA GLY A 154 12.03 28.03 17.59
C GLY A 154 10.70 27.79 16.87
N ALA A 155 10.73 27.31 15.63
CA ALA A 155 9.53 27.11 14.81
C ALA A 155 8.55 26.09 15.42
N TYR A 156 9.09 25.08 16.11
CA TYR A 156 8.32 23.95 16.62
C TYR A 156 8.39 23.77 18.14
N ALA A 157 8.71 24.83 18.90
CA ALA A 157 8.80 24.80 20.36
C ALA A 157 7.51 24.31 21.06
N ASP A 158 6.36 24.62 20.46
CA ASP A 158 5.02 24.31 20.97
C ASP A 158 4.28 23.24 20.17
N GLN A 159 5.01 22.45 19.39
CA GLN A 159 4.45 21.38 18.57
C GLN A 159 5.08 20.03 18.92
N ALA A 160 4.34 18.93 18.69
CA ALA A 160 4.84 17.57 18.85
C ALA A 160 5.72 17.13 17.66
N VAL A 161 6.66 17.98 17.25
CA VAL A 161 7.66 17.67 16.22
C VAL A 161 8.90 17.14 16.92
N TYR A 162 9.38 15.99 16.46
CA TYR A 162 10.58 15.34 16.94
C TYR A 162 11.73 15.57 15.97
N VAL A 163 12.93 15.67 16.51
CA VAL A 163 14.17 15.81 15.78
C VAL A 163 15.18 14.77 16.29
N SER A 164 15.68 13.94 15.39
CA SER A 164 16.79 13.03 15.67
C SER A 164 18.11 13.66 15.21
N VAL A 165 19.09 13.79 16.10
CA VAL A 165 20.46 14.18 15.75
C VAL A 165 21.20 12.96 15.22
N LEU A 166 21.77 13.07 14.01
CA LEU A 166 22.39 11.95 13.30
C LEU A 166 23.92 12.05 13.34
N ASN A 167 24.60 10.94 13.62
CA ASN A 167 26.06 10.86 13.47
C ASN A 167 26.47 10.62 12.01
N GLU A 168 27.77 10.52 11.73
CA GLU A 168 28.31 10.25 10.38
C GLU A 168 27.72 9.01 9.72
N ASN A 169 27.41 7.98 10.50
CA ASN A 169 26.79 6.74 10.03
C ASN A 169 25.26 6.83 9.86
N GLN A 170 24.69 8.03 9.93
CA GLN A 170 23.24 8.30 9.89
C GLN A 170 22.42 7.63 11.01
N ASN A 171 23.09 7.20 12.07
CA ASN A 171 22.43 6.64 13.25
C ASN A 171 22.00 7.78 14.17
N ALA A 172 20.77 7.70 14.67
CA ALA A 172 20.24 8.69 15.60
C ALA A 172 20.93 8.55 16.96
N VAL A 173 21.65 9.59 17.38
CA VAL A 173 22.35 9.65 18.68
C VAL A 173 21.40 10.09 19.79
N ALA A 174 20.55 11.07 19.49
CA ALA A 174 19.51 11.56 20.36
C ALA A 174 18.26 11.89 19.54
N THR A 175 17.09 11.54 20.06
CA THR A 175 15.79 11.96 19.50
C THR A 175 15.04 12.74 20.56
N VAL A 176 14.71 13.98 20.26
CA VAL A 176 14.10 14.95 21.19
C VAL A 176 12.92 15.66 20.54
N LEU A 177 12.06 16.28 21.35
CA LEU A 177 11.15 17.29 20.83
C LEU A 177 11.94 18.49 20.30
N ALA A 178 11.50 19.07 19.19
CA ALA A 178 12.19 20.15 18.51
C ALA A 178 12.51 21.32 19.45
N GLY A 179 11.58 21.70 20.34
CA GLY A 179 11.80 22.75 21.34
C GLY A 179 12.92 22.50 22.37
N MET A 180 13.54 21.32 22.38
CA MET A 180 14.70 20.99 23.22
C MET A 180 16.00 20.86 22.42
N LEU A 181 15.96 21.10 21.11
CA LEU A 181 17.07 20.83 20.21
C LEU A 181 18.29 21.73 20.49
N GLU A 182 18.10 22.91 21.09
CA GLU A 182 19.19 23.80 21.50
C GLU A 182 20.16 23.17 22.52
N ASN A 183 19.69 22.18 23.31
CA ASN A 183 20.55 21.45 24.23
C ASN A 183 21.58 20.55 23.51
N TYR A 184 21.47 20.42 22.20
CA TYR A 184 22.30 19.54 21.36
C TYR A 184 23.11 20.31 20.32
N LEU A 185 23.23 21.64 20.46
CA LEU A 185 24.05 22.46 19.54
C LEU A 185 25.48 21.94 19.44
N ASP A 186 26.09 21.57 20.56
CA ASP A 186 27.49 21.09 20.60
C ASP A 186 27.64 19.60 20.26
N THR A 187 26.55 18.88 19.99
CA THR A 187 26.61 17.44 19.67
C THR A 187 27.05 17.23 18.22
N PRO A 188 28.21 16.62 17.92
CA PRO A 188 28.64 16.39 16.54
C PRO A 188 27.60 15.61 15.75
N GLY A 189 27.41 15.97 14.48
CA GLY A 189 26.47 15.26 13.63
C GLY A 189 26.47 15.72 12.17
N SER A 190 26.20 14.77 11.29
CA SER A 190 26.16 14.92 9.83
C SER A 190 24.80 15.41 9.31
N GLY A 191 23.82 15.52 10.20
CA GLY A 191 22.46 15.93 9.87
C GLY A 191 21.49 15.78 11.02
N VAL A 192 20.24 16.14 10.75
CA VAL A 192 19.10 15.86 11.64
C VAL A 192 17.95 15.24 10.86
N ARG A 193 17.09 14.47 11.54
CA ARG A 193 15.84 13.97 10.97
C ARG A 193 14.64 14.58 11.67
N VAL A 194 13.84 15.34 10.94
CA VAL A 194 12.69 16.09 11.43
C VAL A 194 11.41 15.34 11.07
N TYR A 195 10.53 15.12 12.04
CA TYR A 195 9.27 14.44 11.80
C TYR A 195 8.23 14.73 12.87
N GLN A 196 6.95 14.71 12.50
CA GLN A 196 5.86 14.59 13.46
C GLN A 196 5.38 13.14 13.49
N SER A 197 5.38 12.50 14.66
CA SER A 197 4.83 11.15 14.75
C SER A 197 3.32 11.18 14.52
N ALA A 198 2.82 10.25 13.73
CA ALA A 198 1.38 10.07 13.51
C ALA A 198 0.95 8.64 13.80
N VAL A 199 -0.29 8.45 14.25
CA VAL A 199 -0.83 7.14 14.61
C VAL A 199 -2.28 6.99 14.17
N SER A 200 -2.62 5.84 13.61
CA SER A 200 -4.01 5.46 13.32
C SER A 200 -4.88 5.50 14.58
N ARG A 201 -6.19 5.72 14.41
CA ARG A 201 -7.15 5.74 15.54
C ARG A 201 -7.17 4.41 16.32
N SER A 202 -6.99 3.30 15.62
CA SER A 202 -6.85 1.94 16.18
C SER A 202 -5.50 1.70 16.88
N ARG A 203 -4.50 2.58 16.69
CA ARG A 203 -3.13 2.43 17.17
C ARG A 203 -2.37 1.22 16.61
N THR A 204 -2.81 0.69 15.48
CA THR A 204 -2.21 -0.47 14.78
C THR A 204 -1.24 -0.09 13.67
N LEU A 205 -1.23 1.20 13.29
CA LEU A 205 -0.25 1.83 12.41
C LEU A 205 0.30 3.08 13.07
N ARG A 206 1.62 3.15 13.21
CA ARG A 206 2.36 4.35 13.65
C ARG A 206 3.39 4.74 12.59
N LEU A 207 3.35 6.00 12.18
CA LEU A 207 4.25 6.60 11.21
C LEU A 207 5.20 7.56 11.95
N GLY A 208 6.43 7.10 12.20
CA GLY A 208 7.44 7.81 12.98
C GLY A 208 8.69 8.18 12.17
N ALA A 209 9.85 8.12 12.80
CA ALA A 209 11.12 8.61 12.28
C ALA A 209 11.52 8.07 10.89
N VAL A 210 11.09 6.87 10.50
CA VAL A 210 11.39 6.29 9.17
C VAL A 210 10.88 7.18 8.02
N TYR A 211 9.77 7.89 8.24
CA TYR A 211 9.12 8.79 7.28
C TYR A 211 9.52 10.26 7.47
N GLY A 212 10.48 10.54 8.35
CA GLY A 212 10.95 11.91 8.63
C GLY A 212 11.84 12.46 7.54
N CYS A 213 11.83 13.77 7.33
CA CYS A 213 12.75 14.41 6.40
C CYS A 213 14.14 14.53 7.02
N THR A 214 15.18 14.10 6.30
CA THR A 214 16.57 14.30 6.72
C THR A 214 17.05 15.66 6.22
N ILE A 215 17.54 16.52 7.11
CA ILE A 215 18.37 17.67 6.76
C ILE A 215 19.83 17.24 6.91
N SER A 216 20.53 17.09 5.79
CA SER A 216 21.92 16.66 5.72
C SER A 216 22.85 17.85 5.59
N PHE A 217 23.90 17.89 6.42
CA PHE A 217 24.90 18.95 6.41
C PHE A 217 26.05 18.58 5.47
N TRP A 218 26.16 19.29 4.35
CA TRP A 218 27.20 19.10 3.34
C TRP A 218 28.33 20.08 3.56
N ASP A 219 29.56 19.64 3.36
CA ASP A 219 30.75 20.47 3.55
C ASP A 219 31.56 20.58 2.25
N GLU A 220 32.46 21.55 2.18
CA GLU A 220 33.47 21.59 1.13
C GLU A 220 34.44 20.42 1.30
N ASP A 221 34.93 19.87 0.19
CA ASP A 221 35.97 18.86 0.25
C ASP A 221 37.28 19.51 0.76
N PRO A 222 37.83 19.04 1.89
CA PRO A 222 39.03 19.64 2.48
C PRO A 222 40.28 19.49 1.61
N GLU A 223 40.31 18.52 0.68
CA GLU A 223 41.42 18.32 -0.25
C GLU A 223 41.27 19.14 -1.53
N ASP A 224 40.04 19.53 -1.89
CA ASP A 224 39.74 20.21 -3.15
C ASP A 224 38.44 21.02 -3.04
N PRO A 225 38.53 22.31 -2.66
CA PRO A 225 37.37 23.17 -2.42
C PRO A 225 36.45 23.35 -3.64
N ALA A 226 36.82 22.90 -4.84
CA ALA A 226 35.94 22.90 -6.01
C ALA A 226 34.81 21.86 -5.92
N PHE A 227 34.72 21.08 -4.84
CA PHE A 227 33.71 20.05 -4.62
C PHE A 227 33.03 20.18 -3.26
N PHE A 228 31.77 19.74 -3.21
CA PHE A 228 31.03 19.49 -1.98
C PHE A 228 30.96 18.00 -1.68
N LEU A 229 31.02 17.65 -0.41
CA LEU A 229 30.87 16.31 0.12
C LEU A 229 29.51 16.14 0.80
N SER A 230 28.76 15.16 0.31
CA SER A 230 27.58 14.64 0.98
C SER A 230 28.01 13.61 2.03
N PRO A 231 27.50 13.69 3.27
CA PRO A 231 27.75 12.66 4.29
C PRO A 231 27.24 11.26 3.91
N THR A 232 26.34 11.19 2.92
CA THR A 232 25.75 9.94 2.44
C THR A 232 25.80 9.83 0.92
N ARG A 233 25.78 8.61 0.40
CA ARG A 233 25.71 8.37 -1.03
C ARG A 233 24.38 8.87 -1.58
N THR A 234 24.44 9.82 -2.52
CA THR A 234 23.29 10.26 -3.31
C THR A 234 23.18 9.48 -4.61
N SER A 235 22.09 9.65 -5.37
CA SER A 235 21.93 9.04 -6.69
C SER A 235 22.98 9.49 -7.73
N VAL A 236 23.71 10.60 -7.50
CA VAL A 236 24.75 11.10 -8.41
C VAL A 236 26.16 11.09 -7.79
N GLY A 237 26.33 10.41 -6.65
CA GLY A 237 27.61 10.27 -5.94
C GLY A 237 27.68 11.03 -4.61
N THR A 238 28.76 10.83 -3.86
CA THR A 238 29.02 11.49 -2.57
C THR A 238 29.78 12.81 -2.72
N ARG A 239 30.43 13.04 -3.86
CA ARG A 239 31.30 14.19 -4.12
C ARG A 239 30.81 14.91 -5.37
N LEU A 240 30.30 16.14 -5.23
CA LEU A 240 29.69 16.91 -6.32
C LEU A 240 30.51 18.17 -6.63
N PRO A 241 30.82 18.46 -7.90
CA PRO A 241 31.50 19.71 -8.26
C PRO A 241 30.64 20.93 -7.92
N GLN A 242 31.23 22.00 -7.39
CA GLN A 242 30.51 23.25 -7.12
C GLN A 242 29.80 23.79 -8.37
N GLN A 243 30.43 23.69 -9.55
CA GLN A 243 29.84 24.08 -10.84
C GLN A 243 28.53 23.33 -11.18
N SER A 244 28.26 22.19 -10.53
CA SER A 244 27.02 21.42 -10.71
C SER A 244 25.86 21.91 -9.84
N MET A 245 26.11 22.83 -8.90
CA MET A 245 25.12 23.40 -7.97
C MET A 245 24.21 24.46 -8.63
N VAL A 246 23.89 24.27 -9.91
CA VAL A 246 22.93 25.11 -10.65
C VAL A 246 21.53 24.78 -10.16
N ARG A 247 20.90 25.75 -9.49
CA ARG A 247 19.55 25.61 -8.94
C ARG A 247 18.54 25.23 -10.03
N SER A 248 17.69 24.27 -9.70
CA SER A 248 16.62 23.79 -10.56
C SER A 248 15.38 23.50 -9.70
N PRO A 249 14.17 23.92 -10.09
CA PRO A 249 12.96 23.64 -9.34
C PRO A 249 12.61 22.15 -9.38
N MET A 250 12.14 21.60 -8.26
CA MET A 250 11.65 20.23 -8.15
C MET A 250 10.20 20.23 -7.62
N PRO A 251 9.20 19.93 -8.47
CA PRO A 251 7.83 19.79 -8.02
C PRO A 251 7.65 18.46 -7.27
N LEU A 252 7.17 18.51 -6.03
CA LEU A 252 6.84 17.34 -5.21
C LEU A 252 5.49 17.59 -4.51
N ALA A 253 4.51 16.71 -4.76
CA ALA A 253 3.18 16.75 -4.14
C ALA A 253 2.51 18.15 -4.16
N GLY A 254 2.59 18.85 -5.29
CA GLY A 254 1.95 20.17 -5.48
C GLY A 254 2.74 21.36 -4.93
N ARG A 255 3.88 21.16 -4.26
CA ARG A 255 4.82 22.23 -3.88
C ARG A 255 6.08 22.15 -4.73
N THR A 256 6.61 23.32 -5.11
CA THR A 256 7.91 23.40 -5.79
C THR A 256 9.00 23.70 -4.78
N TYR A 257 10.00 22.82 -4.70
CA TYR A 257 11.14 22.97 -3.82
C TYR A 257 12.41 23.34 -4.61
N PRO A 258 13.39 24.02 -4.00
CA PRO A 258 14.70 24.17 -4.62
C PRO A 258 15.40 22.81 -4.71
N SER A 259 15.99 22.51 -5.86
CA SER A 259 16.92 21.39 -6.06
C SER A 259 18.11 21.87 -6.92
N ILE A 260 18.94 20.95 -7.40
CA ILE A 260 20.01 21.22 -8.35
C ILE A 260 19.81 20.42 -9.64
N THR A 261 20.40 20.89 -10.74
CA THR A 261 20.27 20.28 -12.06
C THR A 261 20.58 18.78 -12.07
N PRO A 262 21.65 18.27 -11.43
CA PRO A 262 21.90 16.82 -11.35
C PRO A 262 20.76 15.99 -10.73
N PHE A 263 19.98 16.56 -9.82
CA PHE A 263 18.89 15.86 -9.11
C PHE A 263 17.52 15.99 -9.77
N THR A 264 17.36 16.91 -10.70
CA THR A 264 16.10 17.13 -11.42
C THR A 264 16.06 16.47 -12.80
N ARG A 265 17.19 15.92 -13.26
CA ARG A 265 17.26 15.20 -14.52
C ARG A 265 16.85 13.73 -14.35
N PRO A 266 16.14 13.15 -15.33
CA PRO A 266 15.96 11.71 -15.41
C PRO A 266 17.31 10.98 -15.46
N LEU A 267 17.45 9.94 -14.66
CA LEU A 267 18.61 9.04 -14.62
C LEU A 267 18.29 7.74 -15.35
N HIS A 268 19.34 7.03 -15.77
CA HIS A 268 19.21 5.76 -16.49
C HIS A 268 18.41 4.70 -15.73
N GLY A 269 18.33 4.77 -14.40
CA GLY A 269 17.60 3.83 -13.54
C GLY A 269 16.13 4.18 -13.33
N ASP A 270 15.64 5.27 -13.92
CA ASP A 270 14.30 5.79 -13.66
C ASP A 270 13.24 5.03 -14.46
N VAL A 271 12.26 4.50 -13.74
CA VAL A 271 11.03 4.01 -14.35
C VAL A 271 10.11 5.20 -14.56
N ASN A 272 10.05 5.70 -15.80
CA ASN A 272 9.30 6.90 -16.18
C ASN A 272 8.10 6.64 -17.10
N PHE A 273 7.83 5.36 -17.41
CA PHE A 273 6.65 4.93 -18.14
C PHE A 273 5.48 4.67 -17.17
N PRO A 274 4.22 4.77 -17.63
CA PRO A 274 3.06 4.51 -16.79
C PRO A 274 2.97 3.03 -16.44
N VAL A 275 2.52 2.75 -15.21
CA VAL A 275 2.21 1.39 -14.75
C VAL A 275 0.78 1.35 -14.24
N ASP A 276 -0.05 0.46 -14.78
CA ASP A 276 -1.42 0.23 -14.32
C ASP A 276 -1.52 -0.97 -13.36
N ALA A 277 -2.63 -1.10 -12.66
CA ALA A 277 -2.99 -2.31 -11.91
C ALA A 277 -4.26 -2.92 -12.49
N VAL A 278 -4.29 -4.25 -12.62
CA VAL A 278 -5.44 -5.03 -13.06
C VAL A 278 -5.78 -6.02 -11.96
N TYR A 279 -7.02 -5.96 -11.49
CA TYR A 279 -7.59 -6.88 -10.51
C TYR A 279 -8.59 -7.80 -11.18
N THR A 280 -8.58 -9.07 -10.81
CA THR A 280 -9.72 -9.99 -11.01
C THR A 280 -10.48 -10.10 -9.70
N TRP A 281 -11.81 -10.05 -9.76
CA TRP A 281 -12.64 -10.15 -8.57
C TRP A 281 -14.03 -10.68 -8.89
N VAL A 282 -14.60 -11.39 -7.92
CA VAL A 282 -15.96 -11.89 -7.95
C VAL A 282 -16.60 -11.77 -6.58
N ASP A 283 -17.84 -11.29 -6.54
CA ASP A 283 -18.70 -11.41 -5.37
C ASP A 283 -19.41 -12.78 -5.43
N GLY A 284 -18.94 -13.72 -4.61
CA GLY A 284 -19.53 -15.06 -4.52
C GLY A 284 -20.90 -15.08 -3.84
N SER A 285 -21.33 -13.97 -3.23
CA SER A 285 -22.64 -13.83 -2.60
C SER A 285 -23.71 -13.26 -3.53
N ASP A 286 -23.34 -12.83 -4.73
CA ASP A 286 -24.26 -12.30 -5.74
C ASP A 286 -25.16 -13.42 -6.32
N VAL A 287 -26.44 -13.33 -6.00
CA VAL A 287 -27.48 -14.30 -6.44
C VAL A 287 -27.56 -14.38 -7.97
N HIS A 288 -27.45 -13.26 -8.69
CA HIS A 288 -27.52 -13.29 -10.15
C HIS A 288 -26.29 -13.96 -10.76
N TRP A 289 -25.13 -13.81 -10.14
CA TRP A 289 -23.92 -14.51 -10.55
C TRP A 289 -24.02 -16.02 -10.28
N LEU A 290 -24.52 -16.40 -9.11
CA LEU A 290 -24.75 -17.80 -8.71
C LEU A 290 -25.76 -18.49 -9.66
N ASP A 291 -26.84 -17.82 -10.03
CA ASP A 291 -27.84 -18.37 -10.97
C ASP A 291 -27.22 -18.64 -12.35
N ARG A 292 -26.40 -17.72 -12.86
CA ARG A 292 -25.66 -17.92 -14.12
C ARG A 292 -24.67 -19.08 -13.99
N LYS A 293 -23.95 -19.17 -12.86
CA LYS A 293 -22.98 -20.25 -12.60
C LYS A 293 -23.66 -21.61 -12.56
N ASN A 294 -24.78 -21.71 -11.83
CA ASN A 294 -25.59 -22.92 -11.74
C ASN A 294 -26.17 -23.34 -13.09
N THR A 295 -26.53 -22.39 -13.94
CA THR A 295 -26.98 -22.69 -15.32
C THR A 295 -25.88 -23.37 -16.13
N VAL A 296 -24.64 -22.88 -16.03
CA VAL A 296 -23.47 -23.50 -16.71
C VAL A 296 -23.16 -24.87 -16.11
N LEU A 297 -23.13 -25.01 -14.77
CA LEU A 297 -22.92 -26.29 -14.10
C LEU A 297 -23.95 -27.33 -14.52
N ALA A 298 -25.25 -26.97 -14.52
CA ALA A 298 -26.32 -27.85 -14.94
C ALA A 298 -26.21 -28.24 -16.42
N GLY A 299 -25.86 -27.29 -17.30
CA GLY A 299 -25.63 -27.55 -18.72
C GLY A 299 -24.47 -28.53 -18.99
N LEU A 300 -23.50 -28.60 -18.07
CA LEU A 300 -22.38 -29.55 -18.11
C LEU A 300 -22.67 -30.85 -17.33
N GLY A 301 -23.87 -31.02 -16.78
CA GLY A 301 -24.24 -32.18 -15.96
C GLY A 301 -23.53 -32.27 -14.61
N LEU A 302 -22.99 -31.16 -14.12
CA LEU A 302 -22.31 -31.06 -12.82
C LEU A 302 -23.29 -30.70 -11.71
N GLN A 303 -22.91 -30.96 -10.47
CA GLN A 303 -23.70 -30.57 -9.30
C GLN A 303 -23.78 -29.05 -9.20
N THR A 304 -25.01 -28.54 -9.04
CA THR A 304 -25.29 -27.12 -8.80
C THR A 304 -25.16 -26.82 -7.31
N GLU A 305 -24.77 -25.59 -6.99
CA GLU A 305 -24.71 -25.10 -5.62
C GLU A 305 -26.06 -24.48 -5.25
N ASP A 306 -26.60 -24.79 -4.07
CA ASP A 306 -27.75 -24.04 -3.55
C ASP A 306 -27.31 -22.60 -3.28
N ALA A 307 -27.92 -21.63 -3.97
CA ALA A 307 -27.55 -20.22 -3.89
C ALA A 307 -27.63 -19.67 -2.45
N ALA A 308 -28.58 -20.14 -1.64
CA ALA A 308 -28.71 -19.71 -0.24
C ALA A 308 -27.58 -20.27 0.65
N THR A 309 -27.15 -21.51 0.40
CA THR A 309 -26.07 -22.18 1.13
C THR A 309 -24.69 -21.71 0.63
N SER A 310 -24.57 -21.37 -0.66
CA SER A 310 -23.36 -20.86 -1.32
C SER A 310 -23.09 -19.39 -0.94
N ALA A 311 -24.10 -18.53 -0.93
CA ALA A 311 -23.95 -17.14 -0.46
C ALA A 311 -23.58 -17.02 1.02
N ALA A 312 -23.90 -18.02 1.85
CA ALA A 312 -23.45 -18.09 3.23
C ALA A 312 -21.98 -18.54 3.37
N ARG A 313 -21.43 -19.27 2.37
CA ARG A 313 -20.05 -19.79 2.31
C ARG A 313 -19.08 -18.85 1.59
N PHE A 314 -19.54 -18.10 0.58
CA PHE A 314 -18.72 -17.18 -0.23
C PHE A 314 -18.99 -15.70 0.08
N ARG A 315 -19.03 -15.35 1.36
CA ARG A 315 -19.20 -13.96 1.77
C ARG A 315 -17.94 -13.16 1.42
N ASP A 316 -18.07 -12.12 0.58
CA ASP A 316 -17.02 -11.12 0.35
C ASP A 316 -16.57 -10.52 1.69
N ARG A 317 -15.28 -10.62 2.02
CA ARG A 317 -14.71 -10.14 3.29
C ARG A 317 -13.95 -8.83 3.12
N ASP A 318 -14.34 -8.05 2.11
CA ASP A 318 -13.76 -6.76 1.75
C ASP A 318 -12.26 -6.87 1.36
N GLU A 319 -11.72 -8.06 1.03
CA GLU A 319 -10.30 -8.24 0.67
C GLU A 319 -9.89 -7.28 -0.45
N LEU A 320 -10.67 -7.22 -1.54
CA LEU A 320 -10.47 -6.28 -2.64
C LEU A 320 -10.37 -4.83 -2.14
N ARG A 321 -11.28 -4.42 -1.25
CA ARG A 321 -11.32 -3.07 -0.69
C ARG A 321 -10.00 -2.73 0.00
N TYR A 322 -9.50 -3.65 0.81
CA TYR A 322 -8.26 -3.47 1.55
C TYR A 322 -7.02 -3.62 0.66
N SER A 323 -7.08 -4.43 -0.40
CA SER A 323 -6.02 -4.47 -1.41
C SER A 323 -5.91 -3.13 -2.15
N LEU A 324 -7.03 -2.50 -2.52
CA LEU A 324 -7.02 -1.15 -3.11
C LEU A 324 -6.54 -0.08 -2.12
N ARG A 325 -6.83 -0.19 -0.83
CA ARG A 325 -6.21 0.65 0.21
C ARG A 325 -4.70 0.48 0.25
N SER A 326 -4.21 -0.75 0.11
CA SER A 326 -2.77 -1.03 0.10
C SER A 326 -2.06 -0.30 -1.06
N ILE A 327 -2.68 -0.24 -2.25
CA ILE A 327 -2.19 0.56 -3.38
C ILE A 327 -2.12 2.05 -3.03
N ASP A 328 -3.22 2.63 -2.53
CA ASP A 328 -3.28 4.07 -2.24
C ASP A 328 -2.31 4.48 -1.11
N MET A 329 -2.03 3.56 -0.18
CA MET A 329 -1.08 3.77 0.91
C MET A 329 0.38 3.62 0.50
N TYR A 330 0.70 2.64 -0.35
CA TYR A 330 2.07 2.14 -0.50
C TYR A 330 2.59 2.07 -1.94
N ALA A 331 1.72 2.17 -2.95
CA ALA A 331 2.09 2.23 -4.35
C ALA A 331 1.31 3.33 -5.10
N PRO A 332 1.31 4.59 -4.61
CA PRO A 332 0.47 5.65 -5.17
C PRO A 332 0.84 6.05 -6.60
N TRP A 333 2.02 5.65 -7.08
CA TRP A 333 2.51 5.84 -8.44
C TRP A 333 1.74 5.05 -9.51
N ILE A 334 0.96 4.02 -9.13
CA ILE A 334 0.10 3.27 -10.07
C ILE A 334 -0.84 4.26 -10.76
N ARG A 335 -0.92 4.22 -12.09
CA ARG A 335 -1.70 5.17 -12.89
C ARG A 335 -3.19 4.86 -12.79
N ASN A 336 -3.63 3.77 -13.41
CA ASN A 336 -5.03 3.34 -13.40
C ASN A 336 -5.19 1.98 -12.71
N ILE A 337 -6.39 1.75 -12.18
CA ILE A 337 -6.86 0.50 -11.59
C ILE A 337 -8.02 0.00 -12.45
N TYR A 338 -7.84 -1.16 -13.06
CA TYR A 338 -8.89 -1.86 -13.79
C TYR A 338 -9.40 -3.02 -12.93
N LEU A 339 -10.69 -3.02 -12.62
CA LEU A 339 -11.36 -4.09 -11.90
C LEU A 339 -12.12 -4.97 -12.89
N VAL A 340 -11.57 -6.13 -13.22
CA VAL A 340 -12.13 -7.11 -14.14
C VAL A 340 -13.09 -8.04 -13.40
N THR A 341 -14.34 -8.11 -13.86
CA THR A 341 -15.40 -8.86 -13.17
C THR A 341 -16.53 -9.28 -14.11
N ASP A 342 -17.41 -10.18 -13.65
CA ASP A 342 -18.60 -10.64 -14.38
C ASP A 342 -19.85 -9.83 -13.97
N GLN A 343 -19.99 -8.63 -14.53
CA GLN A 343 -21.18 -7.78 -14.34
C GLN A 343 -21.42 -7.31 -12.89
N GLN A 344 -20.39 -7.29 -12.06
CA GLN A 344 -20.47 -6.87 -10.67
C GLN A 344 -19.79 -5.51 -10.44
N VAL A 345 -20.23 -4.79 -9.40
CA VAL A 345 -19.60 -3.54 -8.95
C VAL A 345 -19.64 -3.54 -7.42
N PRO A 346 -18.48 -3.48 -6.74
CA PRO A 346 -18.46 -3.36 -5.29
C PRO A 346 -19.19 -2.10 -4.82
N SER A 347 -20.11 -2.24 -3.85
CA SER A 347 -20.96 -1.14 -3.39
C SER A 347 -20.20 0.03 -2.78
N TRP A 348 -19.01 -0.22 -2.24
CA TRP A 348 -18.14 0.79 -1.64
C TRP A 348 -17.28 1.56 -2.66
N LEU A 349 -17.16 1.06 -3.90
CA LEU A 349 -16.23 1.60 -4.90
C LEU A 349 -16.76 2.90 -5.53
N ASP A 350 -15.92 3.93 -5.61
CA ASP A 350 -16.21 5.17 -6.35
C ASP A 350 -15.88 5.00 -7.83
N THR A 351 -16.85 4.52 -8.62
CA THR A 351 -16.71 4.35 -10.07
C THR A 351 -16.59 5.66 -10.85
N SER A 352 -16.81 6.81 -10.21
CA SER A 352 -16.55 8.13 -10.81
C SER A 352 -15.09 8.58 -10.66
N HIS A 353 -14.26 7.79 -9.98
CA HIS A 353 -12.84 8.11 -9.81
C HIS A 353 -12.10 7.97 -11.15
N PRO A 354 -11.36 8.99 -11.63
CA PRO A 354 -10.75 8.99 -12.97
C PRO A 354 -9.67 7.92 -13.18
N ARG A 355 -9.12 7.39 -12.07
CA ARG A 355 -8.14 6.29 -12.07
C ARG A 355 -8.76 4.90 -11.90
N VAL A 356 -10.07 4.77 -11.72
CA VAL A 356 -10.74 3.47 -11.50
C VAL A 356 -11.67 3.19 -12.67
N ARG A 357 -11.56 1.98 -13.23
CA ARG A 357 -12.47 1.51 -14.27
C ARG A 357 -12.87 0.07 -13.97
N VAL A 358 -14.18 -0.17 -13.84
CA VAL A 358 -14.73 -1.52 -13.84
C VAL A 358 -14.78 -2.00 -15.29
N VAL A 359 -14.29 -3.19 -15.54
CA VAL A 359 -14.20 -3.81 -16.86
C VAL A 359 -14.95 -5.14 -16.81
N ASP A 360 -15.95 -5.28 -17.67
CA ASP A 360 -16.71 -6.51 -17.77
C ASP A 360 -15.93 -7.58 -18.55
N HIS A 361 -16.08 -8.86 -18.19
CA HIS A 361 -15.50 -9.97 -18.96
C HIS A 361 -15.82 -9.89 -20.47
N ARG A 362 -17.01 -9.42 -20.84
CA ARG A 362 -17.40 -9.24 -22.26
C ARG A 362 -16.50 -8.28 -23.02
N GLU A 363 -15.94 -7.27 -22.35
CA GLU A 363 -15.07 -6.28 -22.99
C GLU A 363 -13.72 -6.89 -23.40
N ILE A 364 -13.16 -7.77 -22.57
CA ILE A 364 -11.82 -8.35 -22.81
C ILE A 364 -11.89 -9.64 -23.64
N PHE A 365 -12.96 -10.43 -23.51
CA PHE A 365 -13.17 -11.62 -24.34
C PHE A 365 -13.61 -11.23 -25.75
N GLY A 366 -14.57 -10.30 -25.89
CA GLY A 366 -15.16 -9.97 -27.19
C GLY A 366 -15.79 -11.21 -27.85
N ARG A 367 -15.16 -11.72 -28.92
CA ARG A 367 -15.55 -12.98 -29.59
C ARG A 367 -14.60 -14.15 -29.32
N ARG A 368 -13.61 -13.96 -28.44
CA ARG A 368 -12.60 -14.95 -28.06
C ARG A 368 -13.14 -15.69 -26.84
N GLY A 369 -13.08 -17.02 -26.84
CA GLY A 369 -13.52 -17.83 -25.69
C GLY A 369 -15.04 -17.96 -25.51
N ALA A 370 -15.45 -18.37 -24.32
CA ALA A 370 -16.85 -18.63 -23.98
C ALA A 370 -17.26 -17.91 -22.69
N LEU A 371 -18.35 -17.14 -22.75
CA LEU A 371 -18.93 -16.43 -21.61
C LEU A 371 -20.36 -16.95 -21.29
N PRO A 372 -20.79 -16.91 -20.02
CA PRO A 372 -20.00 -16.52 -18.84
C PRO A 372 -18.90 -17.55 -18.54
N THR A 373 -17.79 -17.09 -17.96
CA THR A 373 -16.70 -17.96 -17.50
C THR A 373 -16.47 -17.74 -16.01
N TYR A 374 -16.17 -18.84 -15.32
CA TYR A 374 -15.80 -18.91 -13.92
C TYR A 374 -14.39 -19.49 -13.76
N ASN A 375 -13.62 -19.48 -14.85
CA ASN A 375 -12.25 -19.94 -14.90
C ASN A 375 -11.29 -18.75 -14.93
N SER A 376 -10.55 -18.54 -13.84
CA SER A 376 -9.58 -17.44 -13.82
C SER A 376 -8.42 -17.62 -14.79
N HIS A 377 -8.07 -18.83 -15.26
CA HIS A 377 -7.08 -19.01 -16.33
C HIS A 377 -7.60 -18.45 -17.64
N ALA A 378 -8.88 -18.67 -17.94
CA ALA A 378 -9.54 -18.08 -19.10
C ALA A 378 -9.54 -16.55 -18.99
N ILE A 379 -9.92 -15.99 -17.84
CA ILE A 379 -9.96 -14.53 -17.61
C ILE A 379 -8.55 -13.91 -17.71
N GLU A 380 -7.57 -14.51 -17.04
CA GLU A 380 -6.15 -14.10 -17.05
C GLU A 380 -5.57 -14.08 -18.46
N SER A 381 -6.00 -15.00 -19.33
CA SER A 381 -5.54 -15.07 -20.72
C SER A 381 -5.99 -13.90 -21.60
N GLN A 382 -6.96 -13.10 -21.13
CA GLN A 382 -7.58 -12.02 -21.91
C GLN A 382 -7.27 -10.61 -21.38
N LEU A 383 -6.53 -10.47 -20.27
CA LEU A 383 -6.33 -9.17 -19.59
C LEU A 383 -5.68 -8.09 -20.46
N HIS A 384 -4.85 -8.46 -21.45
CA HIS A 384 -4.20 -7.50 -22.35
C HIS A 384 -5.15 -6.79 -23.31
N HIS A 385 -6.40 -7.29 -23.46
CA HIS A 385 -7.42 -6.66 -24.31
C HIS A 385 -8.14 -5.48 -23.65
N ILE A 386 -7.80 -5.13 -22.40
CA ILE A 386 -8.38 -3.95 -21.73
C ILE A 386 -8.01 -2.68 -22.49
N GLU A 387 -9.02 -1.94 -22.97
CA GLU A 387 -8.82 -0.66 -23.64
C GLU A 387 -8.17 0.36 -22.69
N GLY A 388 -7.11 1.02 -23.15
CA GLY A 388 -6.37 2.03 -22.38
C GLY A 388 -5.31 1.47 -21.42
N LEU A 389 -5.18 0.14 -21.30
CA LEU A 389 -4.16 -0.50 -20.47
C LEU A 389 -2.75 -0.12 -20.92
N ALA A 390 -1.89 0.28 -19.97
CA ALA A 390 -0.49 0.57 -20.20
C ALA A 390 0.27 -0.65 -20.74
N GLU A 391 1.38 -0.40 -21.44
CA GLU A 391 2.32 -1.47 -21.83
C GLU A 391 2.86 -2.22 -20.60
N HIS A 392 3.04 -1.54 -19.47
CA HIS A 392 3.47 -2.12 -18.21
C HIS A 392 2.33 -2.09 -17.21
N PHE A 393 2.01 -3.24 -16.62
CA PHE A 393 0.96 -3.30 -15.60
C PHE A 393 1.23 -4.40 -14.59
N LEU A 394 0.62 -4.28 -13.41
CA LEU A 394 0.65 -5.29 -12.37
C LEU A 394 -0.69 -6.03 -12.37
N TYR A 395 -0.65 -7.36 -12.46
CA TYR A 395 -1.82 -8.19 -12.18
C TYR A 395 -1.87 -8.53 -10.69
N PHE A 396 -3.03 -8.29 -10.08
CA PHE A 396 -3.35 -8.63 -8.70
C PHE A 396 -4.55 -9.58 -8.68
N ASN A 397 -4.48 -10.61 -7.84
CA ASN A 397 -5.68 -11.16 -7.24
C ASN A 397 -6.12 -10.22 -6.09
N ASP A 398 -7.39 -10.28 -5.73
CA ASP A 398 -8.00 -9.49 -4.65
C ASP A 398 -7.42 -9.82 -3.25
N ASP A 399 -6.87 -11.02 -3.08
CA ASP A 399 -6.22 -11.51 -1.85
C ASP A 399 -4.74 -11.09 -1.70
N VAL A 400 -4.18 -10.31 -2.64
CA VAL A 400 -2.79 -9.83 -2.62
C VAL A 400 -2.72 -8.38 -2.17
N PHE A 401 -1.86 -8.08 -1.20
CA PHE A 401 -1.74 -6.76 -0.58
C PHE A 401 -0.30 -6.23 -0.62
N VAL A 402 -0.15 -4.91 -0.79
CA VAL A 402 1.13 -4.21 -0.61
C VAL A 402 1.35 -3.91 0.88
N GLY A 403 2.42 -4.42 1.46
CA GLY A 403 2.68 -4.34 2.90
C GLY A 403 3.39 -3.06 3.38
N ARG A 404 4.15 -2.41 2.49
CA ARG A 404 4.95 -1.20 2.77
C ARG A 404 5.23 -0.43 1.49
N THR A 405 5.71 0.80 1.60
CA THR A 405 5.99 1.66 0.44
C THR A 405 6.94 1.00 -0.55
N LEU A 406 6.47 0.82 -1.79
CA LEU A 406 7.25 0.27 -2.90
C LEU A 406 7.42 1.32 -4.00
N GLN A 407 8.50 1.21 -4.75
CA GLN A 407 8.77 2.02 -5.93
C GLN A 407 8.51 1.20 -7.21
N PRO A 408 8.20 1.82 -8.36
CA PRO A 408 8.01 1.09 -9.62
C PRO A 408 9.21 0.20 -9.97
N GLY A 409 10.42 0.62 -9.58
CA GLY A 409 11.66 -0.12 -9.71
C GLY A 409 11.69 -1.50 -9.03
N MET A 410 10.75 -1.80 -8.11
CA MET A 410 10.57 -3.14 -7.54
C MET A 410 10.09 -4.14 -8.59
N PHE A 411 9.28 -3.67 -9.56
CA PHE A 411 8.56 -4.50 -10.51
C PHE A 411 9.11 -4.40 -11.93
N PHE A 412 9.70 -3.27 -12.30
CA PHE A 412 10.24 -3.05 -13.63
C PHE A 412 11.63 -2.42 -13.57
N HIS A 413 12.46 -2.74 -14.55
CA HIS A 413 13.64 -1.93 -14.86
C HIS A 413 13.26 -0.73 -15.74
N SER A 414 14.06 0.33 -15.69
CA SER A 414 13.90 1.53 -16.50
C SER A 414 13.95 1.29 -18.01
N ASN A 415 14.60 0.21 -18.45
CA ASN A 415 14.61 -0.24 -19.84
C ASN A 415 13.32 -0.97 -20.26
N GLY A 416 12.34 -1.09 -19.36
CA GLY A 416 11.04 -1.71 -19.61
C GLY A 416 10.99 -3.22 -19.38
N GLN A 417 12.05 -3.86 -18.87
CA GLN A 417 11.99 -5.29 -18.50
C GLN A 417 11.15 -5.49 -17.23
N ALA A 418 10.24 -6.46 -17.27
CA ALA A 418 9.48 -6.89 -16.09
C ALA A 418 10.34 -7.76 -15.17
N LYS A 419 10.08 -7.70 -13.86
CA LYS A 419 10.72 -8.56 -12.86
C LYS A 419 9.76 -9.67 -12.43
N HIS A 420 10.18 -10.92 -12.56
CA HIS A 420 9.40 -12.06 -12.07
C HIS A 420 9.98 -12.61 -10.77
N PHE A 421 9.11 -13.07 -9.88
CA PHE A 421 9.49 -13.49 -8.53
C PHE A 421 9.33 -15.01 -8.41
N MET A 422 10.44 -15.75 -8.47
CA MET A 422 10.43 -17.21 -8.43
C MET A 422 10.01 -17.74 -7.05
N SER A 423 9.15 -18.76 -7.04
CA SER A 423 8.82 -19.54 -5.84
C SER A 423 9.74 -20.76 -5.72
N PRO A 424 10.10 -21.20 -4.51
CA PRO A 424 10.75 -22.50 -4.31
C PRO A 424 9.82 -23.69 -4.61
N THR A 425 8.52 -23.47 -4.81
CA THR A 425 7.56 -24.53 -5.14
C THR A 425 7.90 -25.16 -6.49
N ALA A 426 8.26 -26.45 -6.46
CA ALA A 426 8.58 -27.22 -7.65
C ALA A 426 7.31 -27.64 -8.40
N VAL A 427 7.37 -27.59 -9.72
CA VAL A 427 6.35 -28.17 -10.60
C VAL A 427 6.78 -29.61 -10.92
N PRO A 428 6.01 -30.65 -10.58
CA PRO A 428 6.39 -32.04 -10.79
C PRO A 428 6.86 -32.31 -12.23
N MET A 429 8.01 -32.97 -12.38
CA MET A 429 8.64 -33.30 -13.67
C MET A 429 8.02 -34.56 -14.29
N ALA A 430 6.72 -34.49 -14.54
CA ALA A 430 5.93 -35.53 -15.19
C ALA A 430 4.94 -34.88 -16.17
N PRO A 431 4.42 -35.62 -17.17
CA PRO A 431 3.33 -35.15 -18.01
C PRO A 431 2.10 -34.71 -17.19
N ALA A 432 1.28 -33.83 -17.78
CA ALA A 432 0.01 -33.44 -17.19
C ALA A 432 -0.92 -34.66 -17.09
N SER A 433 -1.64 -34.75 -15.97
CA SER A 433 -2.56 -35.83 -15.65
C SER A 433 -3.85 -35.26 -15.05
N TYR A 434 -4.96 -35.98 -15.23
CA TYR A 434 -6.23 -35.67 -14.57
C TYR A 434 -6.18 -35.84 -13.04
N ALA A 435 -5.12 -36.47 -12.51
CA ALA A 435 -4.88 -36.55 -11.07
C ALA A 435 -4.17 -35.31 -10.49
N ASP A 436 -3.65 -34.42 -11.34
CA ASP A 436 -3.01 -33.19 -10.89
C ASP A 436 -4.07 -32.18 -10.43
N GLU A 437 -3.74 -31.32 -9.47
CA GLU A 437 -4.52 -30.09 -9.26
C GLU A 437 -4.46 -29.20 -10.52
N PHE A 438 -5.51 -28.40 -10.76
CA PHE A 438 -5.61 -27.59 -11.99
C PHE A 438 -4.45 -26.61 -12.19
N ASN A 439 -3.91 -26.03 -11.11
CA ASN A 439 -2.71 -25.18 -11.14
C ASN A 439 -1.46 -25.96 -11.59
N ILE A 440 -1.30 -27.22 -11.15
CA ILE A 440 -0.19 -28.09 -11.53
C ILE A 440 -0.34 -28.55 -12.99
N SER A 441 -1.54 -28.91 -13.44
CA SER A 441 -1.80 -29.21 -14.85
C SER A 441 -1.44 -28.00 -15.73
N ALA A 442 -1.89 -26.80 -15.37
CA ALA A 442 -1.60 -25.59 -16.12
C ALA A 442 -0.10 -25.27 -16.17
N ALA A 443 0.63 -25.47 -15.06
CA ALA A 443 2.08 -25.31 -15.04
C ALA A 443 2.80 -26.33 -15.95
N LYS A 444 2.33 -27.58 -15.98
CA LYS A 444 2.87 -28.63 -16.87
C LYS A 444 2.54 -28.35 -18.35
N ASN A 445 1.37 -27.81 -18.65
CA ASN A 445 1.02 -27.37 -20.01
C ASN A 445 1.91 -26.21 -20.46
N ASN A 446 2.11 -25.22 -19.59
CA ASN A 446 3.07 -24.14 -19.83
C ASN A 446 4.49 -24.69 -20.11
N ARG A 447 4.92 -25.72 -19.37
CA ARG A 447 6.22 -26.36 -19.58
C ARG A 447 6.34 -26.92 -20.98
N ALA A 448 5.33 -27.65 -21.45
CA ALA A 448 5.35 -28.24 -22.78
C ALA A 448 5.49 -27.18 -23.88
N LEU A 449 4.80 -26.04 -23.74
CA LEU A 449 4.91 -24.92 -24.68
C LEU A 449 6.31 -24.28 -24.68
N ILE A 450 6.86 -24.01 -23.50
CA ILE A 450 8.18 -23.42 -23.34
C ILE A 450 9.28 -24.37 -23.84
N GLU A 451 9.18 -25.67 -23.55
CA GLU A 451 10.11 -26.69 -24.04
C GLU A 451 10.07 -26.79 -25.56
N ALA A 452 8.89 -26.85 -26.16
CA ALA A 452 8.74 -26.90 -27.61
C ALA A 452 9.27 -25.65 -28.31
N THR A 453 9.17 -24.48 -27.67
CA THR A 453 9.56 -23.19 -28.28
C THR A 453 11.04 -22.86 -28.09
N PHE A 454 11.58 -23.11 -26.90
CA PHE A 454 12.89 -22.63 -26.48
C PHE A 454 13.88 -23.74 -26.14
N GLY A 455 13.45 -25.01 -26.13
CA GLY A 455 14.29 -26.15 -25.77
C GLY A 455 14.70 -26.19 -24.30
N GLN A 456 14.01 -25.43 -23.44
CA GLN A 456 14.24 -25.38 -22.00
C GLN A 456 12.94 -25.71 -21.26
N VAL A 457 13.05 -26.32 -20.08
CA VAL A 457 11.90 -26.71 -19.25
C VAL A 457 11.79 -25.81 -18.03
N LEU A 458 10.56 -25.37 -17.72
CA LEU A 458 10.29 -24.71 -16.44
C LEU A 458 10.20 -25.75 -15.31
N ALA A 459 10.73 -25.44 -14.14
CA ALA A 459 10.80 -26.38 -13.01
C ALA A 459 10.08 -25.87 -11.75
N HIS A 460 9.76 -24.58 -11.68
CA HIS A 460 9.22 -23.95 -10.48
C HIS A 460 8.05 -23.04 -10.83
N SER A 461 7.24 -22.72 -9.83
CA SER A 461 6.19 -21.71 -9.93
C SER A 461 6.72 -20.32 -9.55
N PHE A 462 5.86 -19.31 -9.60
CA PHE A 462 6.15 -17.96 -9.11
C PHE A 462 5.48 -17.72 -7.76
N LEU A 463 5.99 -16.73 -7.01
CA LEU A 463 5.37 -16.31 -5.76
C LEU A 463 3.97 -15.75 -6.03
N HIS A 464 3.04 -15.99 -5.10
CA HIS A 464 1.69 -15.38 -5.10
C HIS A 464 1.80 -13.92 -4.65
N ALA A 465 2.26 -13.08 -5.58
CA ALA A 465 2.58 -11.67 -5.44
C ALA A 465 2.04 -10.93 -6.67
N PRO A 466 1.99 -9.58 -6.68
CA PRO A 466 1.59 -8.85 -7.88
C PRO A 466 2.51 -9.22 -9.04
N HIS A 467 1.92 -9.66 -10.15
CA HIS A 467 2.68 -10.12 -11.31
C HIS A 467 3.00 -8.93 -12.23
N PRO A 468 4.27 -8.58 -12.47
CA PRO A 468 4.63 -7.52 -13.40
C PRO A 468 4.54 -8.04 -14.82
N LEU A 469 3.61 -7.47 -15.59
CA LEU A 469 3.28 -7.92 -16.93
C LEU A 469 3.56 -6.83 -17.95
N ARG A 470 3.81 -7.31 -19.17
CA ARG A 470 3.93 -6.50 -20.37
C ARG A 470 2.82 -6.86 -21.33
N ARG A 471 2.05 -5.86 -21.77
CA ARG A 471 0.92 -6.05 -22.68
C ARG A 471 1.38 -6.66 -24.00
N SER A 472 2.45 -6.14 -24.60
CA SER A 472 2.99 -6.65 -25.85
C SER A 472 3.43 -8.13 -25.78
N VAL A 473 3.85 -8.61 -24.60
CA VAL A 473 4.26 -10.01 -24.42
C VAL A 473 3.04 -10.93 -24.42
N LEU A 474 1.93 -10.51 -23.79
CA LEU A 474 0.67 -11.27 -23.84
C LEU A 474 0.08 -11.29 -25.26
N GLU A 475 0.10 -10.14 -25.96
CA GLU A 475 -0.32 -10.05 -27.37
C GLU A 475 0.48 -11.00 -28.27
N GLU A 476 1.81 -11.07 -28.09
CA GLU A 476 2.67 -11.98 -28.86
C GLU A 476 2.42 -13.45 -28.53
N MET A 477 2.25 -13.79 -27.24
CA MET A 477 1.91 -15.14 -26.81
C MET A 477 0.56 -15.61 -27.35
N GLU A 478 -0.45 -14.74 -27.41
CA GLU A 478 -1.75 -15.04 -28.00
C GLU A 478 -1.61 -15.41 -29.49
N GLY A 479 -0.75 -14.71 -30.22
CA GLY A 479 -0.45 -15.04 -31.62
C GLY A 479 0.36 -16.32 -31.79
N TYR A 480 1.34 -16.57 -30.92
CA TYR A 480 2.26 -17.71 -31.05
C TYR A 480 1.66 -19.03 -30.53
N TYR A 481 0.91 -18.99 -29.43
CA TYR A 481 0.24 -20.13 -28.81
C TYR A 481 -1.27 -20.14 -29.07
N GLN A 482 -1.68 -19.76 -30.28
CA GLN A 482 -3.06 -19.48 -30.65
C GLN A 482 -4.05 -20.58 -30.23
N GLU A 483 -3.76 -21.84 -30.53
CA GLU A 483 -4.64 -22.98 -30.20
C GLU A 483 -4.77 -23.19 -28.69
N ALA A 484 -3.67 -23.16 -27.95
CA ALA A 484 -3.65 -23.40 -26.51
C ALA A 484 -4.30 -22.24 -25.73
N MET A 485 -4.07 -21.00 -26.18
CA MET A 485 -4.72 -19.80 -25.63
C MET A 485 -6.23 -19.80 -25.93
N ALA A 486 -6.64 -20.16 -27.15
CA ALA A 486 -8.05 -20.27 -27.51
C ALA A 486 -8.77 -21.38 -26.73
N THR A 487 -8.10 -22.51 -26.51
CA THR A 487 -8.61 -23.62 -25.69
C THR A 487 -8.84 -23.16 -24.25
N THR A 488 -7.85 -22.50 -23.65
CA THR A 488 -7.96 -21.94 -22.29
C THR A 488 -9.10 -20.92 -22.20
N ALA A 489 -9.22 -20.02 -23.17
CA ALA A 489 -10.28 -19.01 -23.20
C ALA A 489 -11.69 -19.61 -23.38
N ALA A 490 -11.81 -20.78 -24.03
CA ALA A 490 -13.10 -21.45 -24.24
C ALA A 490 -13.59 -22.23 -23.00
N ASN A 491 -12.72 -22.51 -22.04
CA ASN A 491 -13.07 -23.26 -20.84
C ASN A 491 -13.82 -22.36 -19.84
N GLN A 492 -15.14 -22.58 -19.69
CA GLN A 492 -15.98 -21.84 -18.75
C GLN A 492 -15.73 -22.21 -17.27
N LEU A 493 -15.13 -23.38 -17.01
CA LEU A 493 -14.69 -23.87 -15.70
C LEU A 493 -13.22 -24.28 -15.79
N ARG A 494 -12.54 -24.39 -14.64
CA ARG A 494 -11.16 -24.91 -14.56
C ARG A 494 -11.03 -26.23 -15.31
N SER A 495 -9.97 -26.35 -16.11
CA SER A 495 -9.71 -27.53 -16.93
C SER A 495 -8.24 -27.92 -16.88
N HIS A 496 -7.94 -29.22 -16.96
CA HIS A 496 -6.56 -29.71 -17.06
C HIS A 496 -5.87 -29.32 -18.38
N SER A 497 -6.62 -28.78 -19.34
CA SER A 497 -6.08 -28.21 -20.59
C SER A 497 -5.69 -26.73 -20.49
N ASP A 498 -5.99 -26.07 -19.36
CA ASP A 498 -5.73 -24.64 -19.20
C ASP A 498 -4.25 -24.30 -19.20
N LEU A 499 -3.96 -23.03 -19.52
CA LEU A 499 -2.67 -22.39 -19.29
C LEU A 499 -2.77 -21.40 -18.11
N SER A 500 -1.73 -21.34 -17.29
CA SER A 500 -1.57 -20.27 -16.30
C SER A 500 -0.81 -19.13 -16.98
N VAL A 501 -1.56 -18.17 -17.54
CA VAL A 501 -0.99 -17.16 -18.46
C VAL A 501 -0.30 -16.03 -17.69
N ALA A 502 -1.05 -15.25 -16.91
CA ALA A 502 -0.56 -14.07 -16.21
C ALA A 502 0.40 -14.42 -15.06
N SER A 503 0.10 -15.51 -14.35
CA SER A 503 0.84 -15.94 -13.17
C SER A 503 2.08 -16.81 -13.47
N SER A 504 2.26 -17.31 -14.71
CA SER A 504 3.36 -18.22 -15.05
C SER A 504 3.91 -18.09 -16.48
N LEU A 505 3.11 -18.42 -17.50
CA LEU A 505 3.59 -18.54 -18.89
C LEU A 505 4.24 -17.25 -19.40
N HIS A 506 3.65 -16.10 -19.05
CA HIS A 506 4.17 -14.76 -19.37
C HIS A 506 5.60 -14.57 -18.89
N HIS A 507 5.91 -14.93 -17.65
CA HIS A 507 7.22 -14.72 -17.05
C HIS A 507 8.30 -15.53 -17.75
N TYR A 508 8.01 -16.80 -18.05
CA TYR A 508 8.93 -17.67 -18.78
C TYR A 508 9.13 -17.23 -20.22
N TYR A 509 8.06 -16.94 -20.95
CA TYR A 509 8.15 -16.44 -22.32
C TYR A 509 8.90 -15.11 -22.37
N GLY A 510 8.59 -14.20 -21.45
CA GLY A 510 9.28 -12.92 -21.27
C GLY A 510 10.77 -13.11 -20.98
N PHE A 511 11.15 -14.11 -20.18
CA PHE A 511 12.55 -14.41 -19.88
C PHE A 511 13.33 -14.85 -21.13
N HIS A 512 12.80 -15.82 -21.88
CA HIS A 512 13.46 -16.30 -23.11
C HIS A 512 13.52 -15.25 -24.22
N THR A 513 12.64 -14.25 -24.17
CA THR A 513 12.60 -13.14 -25.14
C THR A 513 13.21 -11.85 -24.61
N LEU A 514 13.97 -11.91 -23.50
CA LEU A 514 14.70 -10.79 -22.89
C LEU A 514 13.84 -9.62 -22.41
N ARG A 515 12.56 -9.86 -22.14
CA ARG A 515 11.56 -8.87 -21.69
C ARG A 515 11.14 -9.05 -20.24
N SER A 516 11.53 -10.16 -19.61
CA SER A 516 11.38 -10.42 -18.18
C SER A 516 12.71 -10.90 -17.59
N VAL A 517 12.99 -10.55 -16.34
CA VAL A 517 14.22 -10.95 -15.62
C VAL A 517 13.90 -11.39 -14.20
N PRO A 518 14.68 -12.28 -13.58
CA PRO A 518 14.50 -12.61 -12.18
C PRO A 518 14.63 -11.39 -11.28
N GLY A 519 13.65 -11.19 -10.41
CA GLY A 519 13.69 -10.22 -9.32
C GLY A 519 13.53 -10.88 -7.96
N SER A 520 13.59 -10.09 -6.90
CA SER A 520 13.29 -10.53 -5.54
C SER A 520 12.29 -9.60 -4.89
N ILE A 521 11.37 -10.19 -4.13
CA ILE A 521 10.36 -9.49 -3.33
C ILE A 521 10.14 -10.27 -2.04
N SER A 522 10.03 -9.58 -0.91
CA SER A 522 9.64 -10.21 0.35
C SER A 522 8.13 -10.44 0.33
N CYS A 523 7.73 -11.70 0.12
CA CYS A 523 6.33 -12.12 0.08
C CYS A 523 5.96 -12.91 1.34
N GLY A 524 4.92 -12.49 2.05
CA GLY A 524 4.29 -13.28 3.11
C GLY A 524 3.11 -14.08 2.57
N PHE A 525 2.98 -15.35 2.94
CA PHE A 525 1.80 -16.16 2.65
C PHE A 525 1.16 -16.60 3.96
N VAL A 526 -0.13 -16.31 4.11
CA VAL A 526 -0.94 -16.77 5.24
C VAL A 526 -2.18 -17.45 4.70
N ASN A 527 -2.40 -18.68 5.15
CA ASN A 527 -3.69 -19.33 5.03
C ASN A 527 -4.44 -19.15 6.36
N VAL A 528 -5.56 -18.42 6.36
CA VAL A 528 -6.33 -18.12 7.58
C VAL A 528 -7.10 -19.32 8.11
N GLY A 529 -7.32 -20.33 7.28
CA GLY A 529 -7.89 -21.61 7.68
C GLY A 529 -6.96 -22.48 8.52
N LEU A 530 -5.68 -22.12 8.66
CA LEU A 530 -4.69 -22.90 9.41
C LEU A 530 -4.34 -22.23 10.75
N SER A 531 -4.56 -22.95 11.85
CA SER A 531 -4.33 -22.43 13.20
C SER A 531 -2.85 -22.10 13.48
N ASP A 532 -1.92 -22.84 12.87
CA ASP A 532 -0.48 -22.64 12.97
C ASP A 532 -0.02 -21.31 12.33
N HIS A 533 -0.79 -20.79 11.38
CA HIS A 533 -0.54 -19.54 10.68
C HIS A 533 -0.98 -18.30 11.46
N LYS A 534 -1.77 -18.43 12.54
CA LYS A 534 -2.19 -17.28 13.39
C LYS A 534 -0.99 -16.46 13.90
N SER A 535 0.08 -17.16 14.31
CA SER A 535 1.32 -16.51 14.75
C SER A 535 2.01 -15.69 13.65
N ARG A 536 1.93 -16.16 12.39
CA ARG A 536 2.47 -15.47 11.22
C ARG A 536 1.66 -14.22 10.91
N LEU A 537 0.33 -14.30 10.99
CA LEU A 537 -0.57 -13.16 10.80
C LEU A 537 -0.29 -12.05 11.83
N ASN A 538 -0.13 -12.41 13.10
CA ASN A 538 0.25 -11.47 14.17
C ASN A 538 1.61 -10.81 13.89
N ARG A 539 2.60 -11.58 13.43
CA ARG A 539 3.91 -11.04 13.03
C ARG A 539 3.79 -10.09 11.85
N ILE A 540 2.94 -10.39 10.87
CA ILE A 540 2.70 -9.50 9.73
C ILE A 540 2.13 -8.17 10.22
N LEU A 541 1.10 -8.20 11.07
CA LEU A 541 0.47 -6.98 11.60
C LEU A 541 1.44 -6.11 12.40
N THR A 542 2.22 -6.74 13.29
CA THR A 542 3.08 -6.04 14.26
C THR A 542 4.41 -5.60 13.67
N ALA A 543 5.11 -6.46 12.93
CA ALA A 543 6.43 -6.18 12.40
C ALA A 543 6.41 -5.64 10.97
N ARG A 544 5.31 -5.82 10.23
CA ARG A 544 5.14 -5.45 8.82
C ARG A 544 6.38 -5.77 7.96
N PRO A 545 6.87 -7.03 7.98
CA PRO A 545 8.21 -7.35 7.47
C PRO A 545 8.27 -7.58 5.95
N HIS A 546 7.11 -7.65 5.28
CA HIS A 546 7.01 -8.04 3.88
C HIS A 546 6.69 -6.86 2.96
N ASP A 547 7.21 -6.92 1.73
CA ASP A 547 6.88 -5.98 0.66
C ASP A 547 5.43 -6.17 0.23
N VAL A 548 5.03 -7.44 0.11
CA VAL A 548 3.67 -7.87 -0.23
C VAL A 548 3.31 -9.08 0.61
N PHE A 549 2.02 -9.31 0.80
CA PHE A 549 1.54 -10.56 1.40
C PHE A 549 0.20 -10.94 0.81
N CYS A 550 -0.16 -12.21 0.95
CA CYS A 550 -1.44 -12.74 0.55
C CYS A 550 -2.12 -13.51 1.68
N LEU A 551 -3.45 -13.41 1.71
CA LEU A 551 -4.31 -14.05 2.69
C LEU A 551 -5.25 -15.00 1.95
N ASN A 552 -4.98 -16.30 2.03
CA ASN A 552 -5.79 -17.32 1.38
C ASN A 552 -6.71 -18.02 2.40
N ASP A 553 -7.88 -18.47 1.98
CA ASP A 553 -8.89 -19.16 2.78
C ASP A 553 -9.15 -20.58 2.22
N PHE A 554 -8.26 -21.51 2.54
CA PHE A 554 -8.50 -22.89 2.11
C PHE A 554 -9.65 -23.51 2.91
N HIS A 555 -10.59 -24.13 2.22
CA HIS A 555 -11.82 -24.70 2.80
C HIS A 555 -11.57 -25.97 3.64
N ASP A 556 -10.36 -26.55 3.58
CA ASP A 556 -9.95 -27.74 4.34
C ASP A 556 -9.07 -27.39 5.57
N GLY A 557 -9.29 -26.21 6.15
CA GLY A 557 -8.58 -25.73 7.33
C GLY A 557 -9.07 -26.31 8.66
N ASP A 558 -8.25 -26.22 9.71
CA ASP A 558 -8.62 -26.58 11.09
C ASP A 558 -9.28 -25.42 11.85
N VAL A 559 -9.36 -24.22 11.24
CA VAL A 559 -10.04 -23.03 11.79
C VAL A 559 -11.45 -22.91 11.18
N PRO A 560 -12.52 -22.82 12.01
CA PRO A 560 -13.88 -22.62 11.50
C PRO A 560 -14.06 -21.33 10.69
N GLU A 561 -14.91 -21.34 9.66
CA GLU A 561 -15.17 -20.19 8.77
C GLU A 561 -15.54 -18.91 9.53
N GLU A 562 -16.41 -18.98 10.54
CA GLU A 562 -16.78 -17.82 11.37
C GLU A 562 -15.58 -17.20 12.10
N GLU A 563 -14.60 -18.03 12.50
CA GLU A 563 -13.36 -17.55 13.13
C GLU A 563 -12.42 -16.92 12.08
N GLN A 564 -12.34 -17.49 10.87
CA GLN A 564 -11.59 -16.90 9.76
C GLN A 564 -12.13 -15.51 9.40
N ASP A 565 -13.45 -15.37 9.29
CA ASP A 565 -14.16 -14.10 9.06
C ASP A 565 -13.79 -13.06 10.14
N ALA A 566 -13.84 -13.46 11.41
CA ALA A 566 -13.50 -12.57 12.53
C ALA A 566 -12.03 -12.14 12.50
N ILE A 567 -11.13 -13.06 12.15
CA ILE A 567 -9.68 -12.78 12.01
C ILE A 567 -9.45 -11.75 10.90
N LEU A 568 -10.05 -11.92 9.72
CA LEU A 568 -9.88 -11.01 8.58
C LEU A 568 -10.50 -9.65 8.85
N THR A 569 -11.71 -9.62 9.42
CA THR A 569 -12.41 -8.40 9.85
C THR A 569 -11.60 -7.61 10.88
N ALA A 570 -10.81 -8.29 11.73
CA ALA A 570 -9.91 -7.63 12.68
C ALA A 570 -8.59 -7.19 12.03
N PHE A 571 -7.99 -8.04 11.20
CA PHE A 571 -6.66 -7.83 10.63
C PHE A 571 -6.64 -6.73 9.57
N LEU A 572 -7.54 -6.76 8.58
CA LEU A 572 -7.48 -5.89 7.41
C LEU A 572 -7.65 -4.39 7.75
N PRO A 573 -8.64 -3.95 8.55
CA PRO A 573 -8.72 -2.56 9.00
C PRO A 573 -7.55 -2.15 9.89
N SER A 574 -6.92 -3.10 10.57
CA SER A 574 -5.76 -2.82 11.43
C SER A 574 -4.48 -2.63 10.63
N TYR A 575 -4.31 -3.41 9.57
CA TYR A 575 -3.18 -3.28 8.66
C TYR A 575 -3.33 -2.03 7.78
N PHE A 576 -4.53 -1.78 7.26
CA PHE A 576 -4.87 -0.69 6.34
C PHE A 576 -5.97 0.24 6.93
N PRO A 577 -5.64 1.00 7.98
CA PRO A 577 -6.62 1.80 8.72
C PRO A 577 -7.09 3.06 7.99
N ILE A 578 -6.44 3.41 6.87
CA ILE A 578 -6.77 4.62 6.09
C ILE A 578 -7.63 4.21 4.90
N ALA A 579 -8.87 4.69 4.88
CA ALA A 579 -9.75 4.50 3.74
C ALA A 579 -9.19 5.22 2.50
N SER A 580 -9.20 4.52 1.37
CA SER A 580 -8.58 4.98 0.13
C SER A 580 -9.41 6.07 -0.55
N GLN A 581 -8.78 6.79 -1.48
CA GLN A 581 -9.45 7.72 -2.38
C GLN A 581 -10.45 7.03 -3.33
N PHE A 582 -10.43 5.70 -3.44
CA PHE A 582 -11.32 4.90 -4.28
C PHE A 582 -12.61 4.49 -3.57
N GLU A 583 -12.72 4.72 -2.26
CA GLU A 583 -13.91 4.40 -1.48
C GLU A 583 -14.90 5.56 -1.46
N THR A 584 -16.14 5.31 -1.88
CA THR A 584 -17.21 6.30 -1.91
C THR A 584 -17.43 6.91 -0.52
N GLY A 585 -17.33 8.23 -0.43
CA GLY A 585 -17.60 8.97 0.81
C GLY A 585 -16.49 8.90 1.85
N SER A 586 -15.36 8.23 1.60
CA SER A 586 -14.21 8.30 2.51
C SER A 586 -13.67 9.74 2.61
N GLU A 587 -13.08 10.11 3.74
CA GLU A 587 -12.48 11.45 3.94
C GLU A 587 -11.44 11.76 2.83
N ARG A 588 -10.65 10.76 2.46
CA ARG A 588 -9.66 10.86 1.38
C ARG A 588 -10.32 11.06 0.01
N ASN A 589 -11.40 10.33 -0.28
CA ASN A 589 -12.18 10.50 -1.50
C ASN A 589 -12.81 11.91 -1.59
N GLN A 590 -13.37 12.41 -0.51
CA GLN A 590 -13.93 13.76 -0.42
C GLN A 590 -12.86 14.83 -0.65
N ARG A 591 -11.67 14.67 -0.05
CA ARG A 591 -10.53 15.57 -0.24
C ARG A 591 -10.01 15.57 -1.68
N ARG A 592 -9.98 14.40 -2.33
CA ARG A 592 -9.64 14.29 -3.76
C ARG A 592 -10.64 15.08 -4.61
N ARG A 593 -11.94 14.90 -4.38
CA ARG A 593 -13.01 15.62 -5.10
C ARG A 593 -12.93 17.13 -4.89
N ALA A 594 -12.48 17.57 -3.72
CA ALA A 594 -12.25 18.98 -3.42
C ALA A 594 -10.90 19.54 -3.94
N GLY A 595 -10.07 18.72 -4.60
CA GLY A 595 -8.78 19.14 -5.16
C GLY A 595 -7.65 19.29 -4.13
N TYR A 596 -7.80 18.72 -2.93
CA TYR A 596 -6.76 18.77 -1.88
C TYR A 596 -5.71 17.68 -2.00
N LEU A 597 -5.99 16.60 -2.72
CA LEU A 597 -4.97 15.60 -3.03
C LEU A 597 -4.24 15.99 -4.32
N PRO A 598 -2.91 15.82 -4.37
CA PRO A 598 -2.15 16.03 -5.60
C PRO A 598 -2.69 15.16 -6.74
N GLY A 599 -2.69 15.72 -7.95
CA GLY A 599 -3.03 14.96 -9.17
C GLY A 599 -1.97 13.90 -9.47
N TRP A 600 -2.35 12.92 -10.30
CA TRP A 600 -1.40 11.96 -10.88
C TRP A 600 -0.78 12.57 -12.16
N PRO A 601 0.51 12.31 -12.49
CA PRO A 601 1.47 11.47 -11.77
C PRO A 601 1.93 12.09 -10.44
N LEU A 602 2.05 11.23 -9.42
CA LEU A 602 2.45 11.60 -8.06
C LEU A 602 3.97 11.63 -7.87
#